data_AF-A0A523MU59-F1
#
_entry.id   AF-A0A523MU59-F1
#
_cell.length_a   1.000
_cell.length_b   1.000
_cell.length_c   1.000
_cell.angle_alpha   90.00
_cell.angle_beta   90.00
_cell.angle_gamma   90.00
#
_symmetry.space_group_name_H-M   'P 1'
#
loop_
_entity.id
_entity.type
_entity.pdbx_description
1 polymer ?
#
loop_
_entity_poly.entity_id
_entity_poly.type
_entity_poly.pdbx_seq_one_letter_code
_entity_poly.pdbx_strand_id
1 'polypeptide(L)'
;MNYWDAVVFVSGWLIGLRIFREYDAHVHPRKRLIKFALLAVVFFAIHQLAGRQWFIGLLMVMAAGIAILHGYWFHYRHGIHWRTAEPREEYLRLLGKLK
;
A
#
# COMPACT_ATOMS: atom_id res chain seq x y z
N MET A 1 6.38 20.08 -0.17
CA MET A 1 5.07 19.51 0.20
C MET A 1 4.48 20.45 1.23
N ASN A 2 3.26 20.95 1.00
CA ASN A 2 2.60 21.75 2.04
C ASN A 2 2.11 20.83 3.19
N TYR A 3 1.73 21.44 4.31
CA TYR A 3 1.27 20.73 5.50
C TYR A 3 0.08 19.80 5.20
N TRP A 4 -0.90 20.25 4.41
CA TRP A 4 -2.10 19.48 4.09
C TRP A 4 -1.79 18.23 3.27
N ASP A 5 -0.91 18.33 2.28
CA ASP A 5 -0.50 17.21 1.46
C ASP A 5 0.28 16.17 2.28
N ALA A 6 1.07 16.62 3.26
CA ALA A 6 1.72 15.72 4.22
C ALA A 6 0.69 14.99 5.09
N VAL A 7 -0.32 15.70 5.61
CA VAL A 7 -1.42 15.10 6.39
C VAL A 7 -2.19 14.07 5.55
N VAL A 8 -2.48 14.36 4.28
CA VAL A 8 -3.13 13.42 3.36
C VAL A 8 -2.28 12.16 3.17
N PHE A 9 -0.99 12.32 2.91
CA PHE A 9 -0.06 11.19 2.75
C PHE A 9 -0.01 10.30 4.02
N VAL A 10 0.20 10.92 5.18
CA VAL A 10 0.33 10.20 6.46
C VAL A 10 -0.98 9.53 6.86
N SER A 11 -2.11 10.23 6.75
CA SER A 11 -3.43 9.65 7.06
C SER A 11 -3.76 8.48 6.14
N GLY A 12 -3.50 8.60 4.83
CA GLY A 12 -3.67 7.49 3.88
C GLY A 12 -2.84 6.27 4.25
N TRP A 13 -1.58 6.47 4.66
CA TRP A 13 -0.74 5.38 5.16
C TRP A 13 -1.29 4.71 6.43
N LEU A 14 -1.72 5.50 7.42
CA LEU A 14 -2.29 4.99 8.67
C LEU A 14 -3.60 4.21 8.44
N ILE A 15 -4.46 4.72 7.54
CA ILE A 15 -5.69 4.03 7.12
C ILE A 15 -5.32 2.70 6.46
N GLY A 16 -4.35 2.69 5.55
CA GLY A 16 -3.84 1.47 4.93
C GLY A 16 -3.33 0.45 5.96
N LEU A 17 -2.49 0.87 6.91
CA LEU A 17 -2.01 0.02 8.00
C LEU A 17 -3.15 -0.57 8.83
N ARG A 18 -4.22 0.19 9.07
CA ARG A 18 -5.38 -0.26 9.83
C ARG A 18 -6.24 -1.25 9.05
N ILE A 19 -6.41 -1.03 7.74
CA ILE A 19 -7.22 -1.87 6.86
C ILE A 19 -6.53 -3.22 6.61
N PHE A 20 -5.22 -3.19 6.34
CA PHE A 20 -4.40 -4.35 5.94
C PHE A 20 -3.56 -4.92 7.09
N ARG A 21 -3.93 -4.63 8.35
CA ARG A 21 -3.15 -5.06 9.53
C ARG A 21 -2.93 -6.57 9.56
N GLU A 22 -4.00 -7.33 9.36
CA GLU A 22 -3.99 -8.80 9.36
C GLU A 22 -3.31 -9.35 8.11
N TYR A 23 -3.59 -8.76 6.94
CA TYR A 23 -2.95 -9.10 5.65
C TYR A 23 -1.42 -9.12 5.78
N ASP A 24 -0.88 -8.09 6.40
CA ASP A 24 0.55 -7.90 6.56
C ASP A 24 1.10 -8.52 7.85
N ALA A 25 0.32 -9.25 8.67
CA ALA A 25 0.74 -9.70 10.01
C ALA A 25 2.08 -10.47 10.01
N HIS A 26 2.40 -11.13 8.90
CA HIS A 26 3.66 -11.84 8.67
C HIS A 26 4.88 -10.93 8.36
N VAL A 27 4.67 -9.63 8.12
CA VAL A 27 5.69 -8.64 7.77
C VAL A 27 6.19 -7.93 9.02
N HIS A 28 7.49 -8.06 9.29
CA HIS A 28 8.15 -7.42 10.43
C HIS A 28 7.91 -5.89 10.47
N PRO A 29 7.53 -5.28 11.61
CA PRO A 29 7.18 -3.86 11.71
C PRO A 29 8.24 -2.90 11.16
N ARG A 30 9.53 -3.20 11.39
CA ARG A 30 10.65 -2.41 10.85
C ARG A 30 10.60 -2.30 9.32
N LYS A 31 10.21 -3.35 8.59
CA LYS A 31 10.08 -3.31 7.12
C LYS A 31 8.94 -2.37 6.69
N ARG A 32 7.84 -2.33 7.44
CA ARG A 32 6.72 -1.41 7.20
C ARG A 32 7.15 0.04 7.42
N LEU A 33 7.90 0.31 8.49
CA LEU A 33 8.43 1.65 8.79
C LEU A 33 9.44 2.12 7.73
N ILE A 34 10.35 1.25 7.30
CA ILE A 34 11.30 1.55 6.21
C ILE A 34 10.53 1.86 4.91
N LYS A 35 9.51 1.05 4.56
CA LYS A 35 8.65 1.32 3.39
C LYS A 35 7.97 2.68 3.49
N PHE A 36 7.43 3.03 4.66
CA PHE A 36 6.84 4.35 4.90
C PHE A 36 7.84 5.48 4.67
N ALA A 37 9.02 5.40 5.30
CA ALA A 37 10.06 6.42 5.20
C ALA A 37 10.52 6.61 3.74
N LEU A 38 10.75 5.51 3.02
CA LEU A 38 11.12 5.55 1.60
C LEU A 38 10.03 6.20 0.75
N LEU A 39 8.76 5.81 0.92
CA LEU A 39 7.65 6.42 0.19
C LEU A 39 7.51 7.90 0.55
N ALA A 40 7.66 8.29 1.81
CA ALA A 40 7.58 9.69 2.23
C ALA A 40 8.67 10.54 1.54
N VAL A 41 9.91 10.05 1.47
CA VAL A 41 11.01 10.73 0.78
C VAL A 41 10.73 10.85 -0.72
N VAL A 42 10.28 9.78 -1.36
CA VAL A 42 9.95 9.77 -2.80
C VAL A 42 8.82 10.75 -3.11
N PHE A 43 7.71 10.69 -2.38
CA PHE A 43 6.57 11.58 -2.61
C PHE A 43 6.88 13.04 -2.27
N PHE A 44 7.71 13.28 -1.25
CA PHE A 44 8.23 14.61 -0.98
C PHE A 44 9.05 15.14 -2.15
N ALA A 45 9.99 14.35 -2.67
CA ALA A 45 10.81 14.73 -3.82
C ALA A 45 9.95 15.01 -5.07
N ILE A 46 8.98 14.15 -5.37
CA ILE A 46 8.05 14.34 -6.49
C ILE A 46 7.25 15.63 -6.33
N HIS A 47 6.72 15.88 -5.13
CA HIS A 47 6.03 17.14 -4.86
C HIS A 47 6.95 18.35 -5.09
N GLN A 48 8.23 18.28 -4.70
CA GLN A 48 9.17 19.39 -4.91
C GLN A 48 9.57 19.60 -6.37
N LEU A 49 9.72 18.51 -7.13
CA LEU A 49 10.27 18.56 -8.50
C LEU A 49 9.18 18.68 -9.58
N ALA A 50 8.07 17.97 -9.41
CA ALA A 50 6.98 17.91 -10.40
C ALA A 50 5.72 18.64 -9.92
N GLY A 51 5.67 19.07 -8.66
CA GLY A 51 4.56 19.81 -8.09
C GLY A 51 3.40 18.95 -7.58
N ARG A 52 2.36 19.64 -7.10
CA ARG A 52 1.25 19.02 -6.36
C ARG A 52 0.38 18.08 -7.19
N GLN A 53 0.15 18.40 -8.47
CA GLN A 53 -0.69 17.57 -9.36
C GLN A 53 -0.12 16.16 -9.52
N TRP A 54 1.19 16.05 -9.74
CA TRP A 54 1.86 14.76 -9.85
C TRP A 54 1.86 13.98 -8.53
N PHE A 55 2.06 14.67 -7.40
CA PHE A 55 1.94 14.08 -6.07
C PHE A 55 0.54 13.46 -5.83
N ILE A 56 -0.53 14.22 -6.07
CA ILE A 56 -1.91 13.73 -5.88
C ILE A 56 -2.22 12.62 -6.90
N GLY A 57 -1.84 12.81 -8.16
CA GLY A 57 -2.06 11.83 -9.22
C GLY A 57 -1.45 10.47 -8.89
N LEU A 58 -0.21 10.44 -8.42
CA LEU A 58 0.45 9.20 -8.02
C LEU A 58 -0.19 8.58 -6.78
N LEU A 59 -0.63 9.37 -5.80
CA LEU A 59 -1.37 8.84 -4.65
C LEU A 59 -2.66 8.15 -5.10
N MET A 60 -3.41 8.77 -6.01
CA MET A 60 -4.64 8.19 -6.55
C MET A 60 -4.37 6.91 -7.35
N VAL A 61 -3.32 6.90 -8.19
CA VAL A 61 -2.91 5.70 -8.94
C VAL A 61 -2.51 4.56 -7.99
N MET A 62 -1.75 4.85 -6.93
CA MET A 62 -1.41 3.85 -5.92
C MET A 62 -2.64 3.33 -5.17
N ALA A 63 -3.54 4.20 -4.76
CA ALA A 63 -4.77 3.81 -4.07
C ALA A 63 -5.65 2.92 -4.96
N ALA A 64 -5.81 3.27 -6.24
CA ALA A 64 -6.53 2.46 -7.22
C ALA A 64 -5.83 1.11 -7.44
N GLY A 65 -4.50 1.09 -7.58
CA GLY A 65 -3.71 -0.13 -7.70
C GLY A 65 -3.89 -1.07 -6.51
N ILE A 66 -3.89 -0.54 -5.28
CA ILE A 66 -4.17 -1.32 -4.06
C ILE A 66 -5.59 -1.88 -4.09
N ALA A 67 -6.58 -1.07 -4.44
CA ALA A 67 -7.99 -1.51 -4.51
C ALA A 67 -8.18 -2.63 -5.54
N ILE A 68 -7.59 -2.49 -6.73
CA ILE A 68 -7.63 -3.51 -7.79
C ILE A 68 -6.90 -4.77 -7.32
N LEU A 69 -5.70 -4.64 -6.76
CA LEU A 69 -4.90 -5.80 -6.36
C LEU A 69 -5.58 -6.59 -5.24
N HIS A 70 -6.09 -5.92 -4.19
CA HIS A 70 -6.72 -6.60 -3.07
C HIS A 70 -8.15 -7.04 -3.35
N GLY A 71 -8.96 -6.19 -3.99
CA GLY A 71 -10.37 -6.46 -4.25
C GLY A 71 -10.60 -7.36 -5.47
N TYR A 72 -9.96 -7.05 -6.60
CA TYR A 72 -10.18 -7.80 -7.83
C TYR A 72 -9.20 -8.98 -7.96
N TRP A 73 -7.89 -8.73 -7.90
CA TRP A 73 -6.91 -9.78 -8.18
C TRP A 73 -6.86 -10.83 -7.07
N PHE A 74 -6.62 -10.45 -5.82
CA PHE A 74 -6.53 -11.43 -4.73
C PHE A 74 -7.90 -12.00 -4.39
N HIS A 75 -8.90 -11.14 -4.15
CA HIS A 75 -10.19 -11.60 -3.64
C HIS A 75 -11.11 -12.17 -4.69
N TYR A 76 -11.47 -11.41 -5.71
CA TYR A 76 -12.40 -11.90 -6.72
C TYR A 76 -11.80 -13.00 -7.60
N ARG A 77 -10.55 -12.82 -8.07
CA ARG A 77 -9.94 -13.73 -9.06
C ARG A 77 -9.26 -14.96 -8.45
N HIS A 78 -8.72 -14.87 -7.24
CA HIS A 78 -7.95 -15.95 -6.60
C HIS A 78 -8.48 -16.36 -5.22
N GLY A 79 -9.70 -15.95 -4.83
CA GLY A 79 -10.33 -16.41 -3.59
C GLY A 79 -9.64 -15.98 -2.30
N ILE A 80 -8.61 -15.13 -2.35
CA ILE A 80 -7.87 -14.67 -1.18
C ILE A 80 -8.59 -13.48 -0.55
N HIS A 81 -8.98 -13.58 0.70
CA HIS A 81 -9.65 -12.48 1.40
C HIS A 81 -8.81 -11.19 1.33
N TRP A 82 -9.46 -10.12 0.85
CA TRP A 82 -8.84 -8.82 0.59
C TRP A 82 -8.17 -8.13 1.80
N ARG A 83 -8.36 -8.62 3.05
CA ARG A 83 -7.86 -8.03 4.31
C ARG A 83 -6.98 -8.93 5.15
N THR A 84 -7.07 -10.26 5.00
CA THR A 84 -6.38 -11.21 5.88
C THR A 84 -5.36 -12.08 5.16
N ALA A 85 -5.28 -12.02 3.83
CA ALA A 85 -4.41 -12.86 3.01
C ALA A 85 -4.68 -14.36 3.19
N GLU A 86 -5.93 -14.73 3.50
CA GLU A 86 -6.38 -16.13 3.63
C GLU A 86 -7.11 -16.59 2.36
N PRO A 87 -6.88 -17.81 1.85
CA PRO A 87 -6.00 -18.84 2.41
C PRO A 87 -4.50 -18.52 2.18
N ARG A 88 -3.70 -18.63 3.25
CA ARG A 88 -2.31 -18.16 3.29
C ARG A 88 -1.41 -18.90 2.29
N GLU A 89 -1.64 -20.18 2.08
CA GLU A 89 -0.84 -20.99 1.14
C GLU A 89 -1.00 -20.52 -0.30
N GLU A 90 -2.24 -20.23 -0.71
CA GLU A 90 -2.53 -19.70 -2.05
C GLU A 90 -1.94 -18.30 -2.22
N TYR A 91 -2.07 -17.45 -1.21
CA TYR A 91 -1.40 -16.14 -1.22
C TYR A 91 0.12 -16.25 -1.37
N LEU A 92 0.76 -17.13 -0.60
CA LEU A 92 2.20 -17.35 -0.70
C LEU A 92 2.62 -17.96 -2.04
N ARG A 93 1.77 -18.82 -2.64
CA ARG A 93 1.97 -19.38 -3.98
C ARG A 93 1.91 -18.29 -5.06
N LEU A 94 0.93 -17.40 -5.01
CA LEU A 94 0.84 -16.25 -5.92
C LEU A 94 2.02 -15.28 -5.78
N LEU A 95 2.60 -15.19 -4.58
CA LEU A 95 3.82 -14.42 -4.35
C LEU A 95 5.11 -15.16 -4.76
N GLY A 96 5.02 -16.40 -5.26
CA GLY A 96 6.17 -17.23 -5.60
C GLY A 96 7.00 -17.68 -4.39
N LYS A 97 6.45 -17.58 -3.18
CA LYS A 97 7.09 -17.99 -1.92
C LYS A 97 6.80 -19.45 -1.54
N LEU A 98 5.84 -20.06 -2.21
CA LEU A 98 5.49 -21.47 -2.09
C LEU A 98 5.41 -22.04 -3.53
N LYS A 99 6.02 -23.19 -3.77
CA LYS A 99 5.89 -23.91 -5.06
C LYS A 99 4.65 -24.78 -5.06
#